data_AF-A0A8H7TAK6-F1
#
_entry.id   AF-A0A8H7TAK6-F1
#
_cell.length_a   1.000
_cell.length_b   1.000
_cell.length_c   1.000
_cell.angle_alpha   90.00
_cell.angle_beta   90.00
_cell.angle_gamma   90.00
#
_symmetry.space_group_name_H-M   'P 1'
#
loop_
_entity.id
_entity.type
_entity.pdbx_description
1 polymer ?
#
loop_
_entity_poly.entity_id
_entity_poly.type
_entity_poly.pdbx_seq_one_letter_code
_entity_poly.pdbx_strand_id
1 'polypeptide(L)'
;MGISDAIPDSAAIVQHPYFPQSVILSGGTYLPNDWDVVTLIAVFGAGWAAIMFVTLLIVKQINPSLKKSDRALVLWFVLCGAIHLFFEGYFMYNHHRMASMNDFFGQLWKEYALSDSRYMASDPFVLCMESWTAIFWGPLSFLTALLITTNSPYRHPVQALVSTGQFYGDVLYYTTSLFDDFYKQQRHYRPEPYYFWFYFIFMNGAWIVIPLCCVFSSMRATGKAFAVAQKLEQGKKKL
;
A
#
# COMPACT_ATOMS: atom_id res chain seq x y z
N MET A 1 -36.85 -29.65 40.02
CA MET A 1 -35.86 -28.57 39.81
C MET A 1 -35.38 -28.67 38.38
N GLY A 2 -36.07 -27.99 37.45
CA GLY A 2 -35.60 -27.88 36.08
C GLY A 2 -34.61 -26.74 36.01
N ILE A 3 -33.36 -27.04 35.70
CA ILE A 3 -32.36 -26.02 35.38
C ILE A 3 -32.75 -25.51 34.00
N SER A 4 -33.28 -24.28 33.99
CA SER A 4 -33.50 -23.51 32.78
C SER A 4 -32.13 -23.23 32.17
N ASP A 5 -31.77 -23.96 31.11
CA ASP A 5 -30.70 -23.57 30.20
C ASP A 5 -31.12 -22.28 29.49
N ALA A 6 -30.84 -21.15 30.14
CA ALA A 6 -30.91 -19.86 29.50
C ALA A 6 -29.86 -19.86 28.38
N ILE A 7 -30.34 -19.98 27.13
CA ILE A 7 -29.57 -19.66 25.93
C ILE A 7 -29.03 -18.25 26.16
N PRO A 8 -27.70 -18.03 26.18
CA PRO A 8 -27.17 -16.69 26.35
C PRO A 8 -27.72 -15.82 25.23
N ASP A 9 -28.28 -14.67 25.61
CA ASP A 9 -28.79 -13.64 24.70
C ASP A 9 -27.85 -13.50 23.50
N SER A 10 -28.41 -13.56 22.29
CA SER A 10 -27.69 -13.32 21.06
C SER A 10 -26.84 -12.07 21.23
N ALA A 11 -25.51 -12.21 21.21
CA ALA A 11 -24.61 -11.08 21.24
C ALA A 11 -25.11 -10.04 20.22
N ALA A 12 -25.48 -8.85 20.69
CA ALA A 12 -26.07 -7.82 19.84
C ALA A 12 -25.16 -7.62 18.63
N ILE A 13 -25.69 -7.88 17.43
CA ILE A 13 -24.94 -7.72 16.19
C ILE A 13 -24.58 -6.23 16.08
N VAL A 14 -23.28 -5.93 16.17
CA VAL A 14 -22.77 -4.57 16.01
C VAL A 14 -23.06 -4.12 14.59
N GLN A 15 -23.96 -3.14 14.42
CA GLN A 15 -24.26 -2.59 13.11
C GLN A 15 -23.08 -1.80 12.56
N HIS A 16 -22.69 -2.08 11.31
CA HIS A 16 -21.57 -1.43 10.64
C HIS A 16 -21.74 -1.44 9.11
N PRO A 17 -21.06 -0.58 8.35
CA PRO A 17 -21.22 -0.50 6.89
C PRO A 17 -20.42 -1.56 6.10
N TYR A 18 -19.60 -2.37 6.76
CA TYR A 18 -18.68 -3.33 6.15
C TYR A 18 -19.35 -4.61 5.65
N PHE A 19 -18.72 -5.28 4.69
CA PHE A 19 -19.23 -6.46 4.01
C PHE A 19 -18.32 -7.69 4.21
N PRO A 20 -18.89 -8.90 4.40
CA PRO A 20 -20.31 -9.16 4.59
C PRO A 20 -20.82 -8.54 5.90
N GLN A 21 -22.13 -8.26 6.00
CA GLN A 21 -22.73 -7.64 7.20
C GLN A 21 -22.59 -8.50 8.47
N SER A 22 -22.24 -9.78 8.31
CA SER A 22 -21.93 -10.71 9.40
C SER A 22 -20.46 -10.73 9.81
N VAL A 23 -19.60 -9.89 9.21
CA VAL A 23 -18.16 -9.88 9.51
C VAL A 23 -17.94 -9.47 10.96
N ILE A 24 -17.01 -10.15 11.64
CA ILE A 24 -16.63 -9.81 13.00
C ILE A 24 -15.54 -8.75 12.92
N LEU A 25 -15.84 -7.55 13.43
CA LEU A 25 -14.88 -6.45 13.44
C LEU A 25 -13.79 -6.67 14.50
N SER A 26 -12.59 -6.21 14.20
CA SER A 26 -11.47 -6.22 15.12
C SER A 26 -11.79 -5.35 16.34
N GLY A 27 -11.58 -5.92 17.53
CA GLY A 27 -11.93 -5.29 18.80
C GLY A 27 -13.43 -5.34 19.15
N GLY A 28 -14.26 -6.00 18.34
CA GLY A 28 -15.66 -6.31 18.66
C GLY A 28 -16.58 -5.09 18.80
N THR A 29 -16.15 -3.92 18.33
CA THR A 29 -16.87 -2.64 18.45
C THR A 29 -16.77 -1.86 17.15
N TYR A 30 -17.73 -0.96 16.90
CA TYR A 30 -17.73 -0.05 15.78
C TYR A 30 -17.99 1.37 16.27
N LEU A 31 -17.17 2.31 15.80
CA LEU A 31 -17.39 3.73 15.98
C LEU A 31 -17.36 4.40 14.61
N PRO A 32 -18.42 5.10 14.16
CA PRO A 32 -18.42 5.82 12.90
C PRO A 32 -17.38 6.95 12.87
N ASN A 33 -17.07 7.45 11.68
CA ASN A 33 -16.20 8.61 11.53
C ASN A 33 -16.93 9.89 11.97
N ASP A 34 -16.21 10.77 12.68
CA ASP A 34 -16.70 12.10 13.03
C ASP A 34 -16.48 13.10 11.90
N TRP A 35 -15.43 12.90 11.09
CA TRP A 35 -15.09 13.73 9.95
C TRP A 35 -15.79 13.23 8.68
N ASP A 36 -16.24 14.17 7.85
CA ASP A 36 -16.76 13.82 6.54
C ASP A 36 -15.64 13.37 5.60
N VAL A 37 -16.02 12.57 4.60
CA VAL A 37 -15.11 11.95 3.64
C VAL A 37 -14.31 12.99 2.85
N VAL A 38 -14.92 14.12 2.50
CA VAL A 38 -14.24 15.17 1.71
C VAL A 38 -13.13 15.79 2.53
N THR A 39 -13.39 16.11 3.80
CA THR A 39 -12.39 16.64 4.71
C THR A 39 -11.24 15.65 4.92
N LEU A 40 -11.54 14.36 5.15
CA LEU A 40 -10.52 13.32 5.32
C LEU A 40 -9.60 13.23 4.10
N ILE A 41 -10.17 13.09 2.89
CA ILE A 41 -9.41 12.96 1.65
C ILE A 41 -8.63 14.24 1.34
N ALA A 42 -9.21 15.42 1.58
CA ALA A 42 -8.55 16.70 1.33
C ALA A 42 -7.31 16.88 2.22
N VAL A 43 -7.42 16.59 3.51
CA VAL A 43 -6.28 16.69 4.44
C VAL A 43 -5.22 15.64 4.13
N PHE A 44 -5.63 14.41 3.78
CA PHE A 44 -4.70 13.35 3.40
C PHE A 44 -3.93 13.71 2.13
N GLY A 45 -4.64 14.16 1.09
CA GLY A 45 -4.07 14.62 -0.16
C GLY A 45 -3.13 15.82 0.03
N ALA A 46 -3.50 16.78 0.88
CA ALA A 46 -2.66 17.93 1.22
C ALA A 46 -1.37 17.52 1.92
N GLY A 47 -1.43 16.55 2.84
CA GLY A 47 -0.26 16.00 3.52
C GLY A 47 0.74 15.37 2.54
N TRP A 48 0.25 14.53 1.63
CA TRP A 48 1.10 13.92 0.59
C TRP A 48 1.64 14.95 -0.40
N ALA A 49 0.84 15.93 -0.80
CA ALA A 49 1.29 17.02 -1.65
C ALA A 49 2.41 17.84 -0.99
N ALA A 50 2.30 18.13 0.31
CA ALA A 50 3.35 18.82 1.06
C ALA A 50 4.64 18.00 1.12
N ILE A 51 4.55 16.70 1.41
CA ILE A 51 5.72 15.79 1.42
C ILE A 51 6.41 15.77 0.04
N MET A 52 5.64 15.61 -1.04
CA MET A 52 6.18 15.63 -2.41
C MET A 52 6.78 16.98 -2.77
N PHE A 53 6.16 18.10 -2.37
CA PHE A 53 6.67 19.44 -2.63
C PHE A 53 8.02 19.65 -1.93
N VAL A 54 8.12 19.34 -0.63
CA VAL A 54 9.38 19.43 0.13
C VAL A 54 10.45 18.53 -0.49
N THR A 55 10.09 17.31 -0.86
CA THR A 55 11.00 16.36 -1.54
C THR A 55 11.53 16.96 -2.83
N LEU A 56 10.68 17.58 -3.64
CA LEU A 56 11.10 18.20 -4.90
C LEU A 56 12.10 19.33 -4.67
N LEU A 57 11.90 20.16 -3.63
CA LEU A 57 12.84 21.22 -3.28
C LEU A 57 14.20 20.65 -2.87
N ILE A 58 14.20 19.65 -1.99
CA ILE A 58 15.42 18.97 -1.52
C ILE A 58 16.18 18.34 -2.69
N VAL A 59 15.49 17.59 -3.56
CA VAL A 59 16.11 16.93 -4.71
C VAL A 59 16.71 17.93 -5.69
N LYS A 60 16.02 19.05 -5.94
CA LYS A 60 16.54 20.13 -6.80
C LYS A 60 17.79 20.78 -6.21
N GLN A 61 17.88 20.88 -4.88
CA GLN A 61 19.04 21.41 -4.19
C GLN A 61 20.23 20.44 -4.21
N ILE A 62 19.98 19.14 -3.95
CA ILE A 62 21.04 18.12 -3.88
C ILE A 62 21.56 17.75 -5.28
N ASN A 63 20.67 17.57 -6.26
CA ASN A 63 21.03 17.16 -7.61
C ASN A 63 20.23 17.95 -8.67
N PRO A 64 20.63 19.20 -8.97
CA PRO A 64 19.94 20.06 -9.94
C PRO A 64 19.99 19.52 -11.37
N SER A 65 20.93 18.61 -11.67
CA SER A 65 21.09 17.97 -12.98
C SER A 65 20.23 16.72 -13.18
N LEU A 66 19.56 16.23 -12.11
CA LEU A 66 18.78 14.99 -12.17
C LEU A 66 17.68 15.06 -13.23
N LYS A 67 17.53 14.01 -14.03
CA LYS A 67 16.54 13.94 -15.11
C LYS A 67 15.12 14.09 -14.57
N LYS A 68 14.21 14.68 -15.37
CA LYS A 68 12.80 14.85 -14.97
C LYS A 68 12.12 13.51 -14.64
N SER A 69 12.41 12.46 -15.39
CA SER A 69 11.93 11.10 -15.11
C SER A 69 12.39 10.59 -13.75
N ASP A 70 13.67 10.80 -13.45
CA ASP A 70 14.29 10.31 -12.22
C ASP A 70 13.78 11.13 -11.01
N ARG A 71 13.50 12.43 -11.19
CA ARG A 71 12.79 13.24 -10.19
C ARG A 71 11.40 12.71 -9.91
N ALA A 72 10.64 12.36 -10.95
CA ALA A 72 9.30 11.79 -10.77
C ALA A 72 9.37 10.45 -10.02
N LEU A 73 10.37 9.61 -10.31
CA LEU A 73 10.61 8.37 -9.56
C LEU A 73 10.99 8.63 -8.11
N VAL A 74 11.80 9.65 -7.83
CA VAL A 74 12.10 10.03 -6.44
C VAL A 74 10.83 10.44 -5.70
N LEU A 75 9.98 11.27 -6.30
CA LEU A 75 8.70 11.64 -5.68
C LEU A 75 7.80 10.43 -5.46
N TRP A 76 7.71 9.52 -6.44
CA TRP A 76 6.98 8.27 -6.33
C TRP A 76 7.47 7.42 -5.16
N PHE A 77 8.78 7.13 -5.08
CA PHE A 77 9.32 6.30 -4.02
C PHE A 77 9.26 6.96 -2.64
N VAL A 78 9.36 8.29 -2.55
CA VAL A 78 9.11 8.99 -1.27
C VAL A 78 7.64 8.89 -0.86
N LEU A 79 6.71 9.05 -1.80
CA LEU A 79 5.28 8.86 -1.54
C LEU A 79 4.98 7.43 -1.08
N CYS A 80 5.47 6.41 -1.79
CA CYS A 80 5.34 5.00 -1.37
C CYS A 80 5.95 4.79 0.01
N GLY A 81 7.17 5.27 0.24
CA GLY A 81 7.85 5.14 1.53
C GLY A 81 7.01 5.70 2.69
N ALA A 82 6.38 6.84 2.47
CA ALA A 82 5.58 7.50 3.47
C ALA A 82 4.21 6.84 3.68
N ILE A 83 3.54 6.38 2.61
CA ILE A 83 2.29 5.61 2.72
C ILE A 83 2.54 4.30 3.47
N HIS A 84 3.53 3.52 3.04
CA HIS A 84 3.84 2.24 3.67
C HIS A 84 4.22 2.39 5.15
N LEU A 85 5.08 3.36 5.47
CA LEU A 85 5.57 3.52 6.84
C LEU A 85 4.51 4.12 7.77
N PHE A 86 3.81 5.17 7.34
CA PHE A 86 2.90 5.91 8.21
C PHE A 86 1.46 5.42 8.14
N PHE A 87 0.94 5.15 6.95
CA PHE A 87 -0.46 4.74 6.80
C PHE A 87 -0.61 3.23 7.04
N GLU A 88 0.14 2.40 6.32
CA GLU A 88 0.09 0.93 6.47
C GLU A 88 0.73 0.48 7.79
N GLY A 89 1.82 1.14 8.22
CA GLY A 89 2.38 0.94 9.56
C GLY A 89 1.40 1.29 10.69
N TYR A 90 0.53 2.29 10.51
CA TYR A 90 -0.55 2.58 11.46
C TYR A 90 -1.57 1.43 11.50
N PHE A 91 -1.93 0.86 10.36
CA PHE A 91 -2.79 -0.32 10.32
C PHE A 91 -2.14 -1.51 11.00
N MET A 92 -0.89 -1.84 10.67
CA MET A 92 -0.12 -2.91 11.32
C MET A 92 -0.12 -2.77 12.85
N TYR A 93 -0.01 -1.55 13.39
CA TYR A 93 0.01 -1.33 14.84
C TYR A 93 -1.38 -1.40 15.50
N ASN A 94 -2.43 -0.94 14.80
CA ASN A 94 -3.78 -0.79 15.36
C ASN A 94 -4.80 -1.83 14.87
N HIS A 95 -4.39 -2.81 14.06
CA HIS A 95 -5.27 -3.75 13.37
C HIS A 95 -6.30 -4.42 14.29
N HIS A 96 -5.93 -4.73 15.54
CA HIS A 96 -6.79 -5.40 16.54
C HIS A 96 -7.92 -4.54 17.09
N ARG A 97 -7.92 -3.22 16.84
CA ARG A 97 -8.92 -2.27 17.34
C ARG A 97 -9.39 -1.27 16.27
N MET A 98 -9.07 -1.49 15.00
CA MET A 98 -9.20 -0.49 13.95
C MET A 98 -10.63 0.07 13.82
N ALA A 99 -11.64 -0.77 13.97
CA ALA A 99 -13.04 -0.37 13.84
C ALA A 99 -13.55 0.63 14.90
N SER A 100 -12.82 0.80 16.02
CA SER A 100 -13.14 1.79 17.06
C SER A 100 -12.25 3.03 17.05
N MET A 101 -11.25 3.09 16.17
CA MET A 101 -10.33 4.23 16.10
C MET A 101 -11.03 5.48 15.56
N ASN A 102 -10.83 6.64 16.17
CA ASN A 102 -11.42 7.91 15.70
C ASN A 102 -10.39 9.03 15.49
N ASP A 103 -9.10 8.72 15.58
CA ASP A 103 -8.07 9.65 15.10
C ASP A 103 -8.08 9.72 13.56
N PHE A 104 -7.30 10.65 13.01
CA PHE A 104 -7.26 10.92 11.58
C PHE A 104 -6.96 9.67 10.71
N PHE A 105 -5.98 8.85 11.09
CA PHE A 105 -5.65 7.65 10.31
C PHE A 105 -6.65 6.53 10.53
N GLY A 106 -7.17 6.36 11.75
CA GLY A 106 -8.24 5.40 12.01
C GLY A 106 -9.49 5.69 11.17
N GLN A 107 -9.86 6.96 11.05
CA GLN A 107 -10.99 7.38 10.21
C GLN A 107 -10.73 7.16 8.72
N LEU A 108 -9.52 7.44 8.22
CA LEU A 108 -9.12 7.15 6.85
C LEU A 108 -9.13 5.65 6.54
N TRP A 109 -8.65 4.81 7.46
CA TRP A 109 -8.69 3.34 7.30
C TRP A 109 -10.11 2.81 7.28
N LYS A 110 -11.00 3.33 8.14
CA LYS A 110 -12.43 3.00 8.10
C LYS A 110 -13.07 3.39 6.76
N GLU A 111 -12.75 4.57 6.23
CA GLU A 111 -13.25 5.00 4.92
C GLU A 111 -12.72 4.10 3.79
N TYR A 112 -11.42 3.83 3.77
CA TYR A 112 -10.82 2.97 2.77
C TYR A 112 -11.35 1.52 2.83
N ALA A 113 -11.62 1.01 4.03
CA ALA A 113 -12.13 -0.34 4.23
C ALA A 113 -13.57 -0.55 3.76
N LEU A 114 -14.29 0.50 3.35
CA LEU A 114 -15.53 0.35 2.58
C LEU A 114 -15.28 -0.33 1.23
N SER A 115 -14.06 -0.24 0.72
CA SER A 115 -13.58 -0.94 -0.48
C SER A 115 -13.02 -2.33 -0.21
N ASP A 116 -12.65 -2.63 1.03
CA ASP A 116 -12.23 -3.96 1.47
C ASP A 116 -12.32 -4.09 3.00
N SER A 117 -13.30 -4.83 3.46
CA SER A 117 -13.63 -4.95 4.88
C SER A 117 -12.63 -5.82 5.66
N ARG A 118 -11.73 -6.51 4.97
CA ARG A 118 -10.66 -7.31 5.59
C ARG A 118 -9.77 -6.47 6.50
N TYR A 119 -9.62 -5.18 6.21
CA TYR A 119 -8.92 -4.21 7.08
C TYR A 119 -9.64 -3.97 8.41
N MET A 120 -10.96 -4.15 8.48
CA MET A 120 -11.73 -4.04 9.73
C MET A 120 -11.84 -5.37 10.46
N ALA A 121 -11.60 -6.48 9.78
CA ALA A 121 -11.64 -7.82 10.37
C ALA A 121 -10.26 -8.31 10.86
N SER A 122 -9.20 -7.50 10.66
CA SER A 122 -7.82 -7.94 10.90
C SER A 122 -7.49 -9.24 10.14
N ASP A 123 -7.89 -9.30 8.88
CA ASP A 123 -7.64 -10.47 8.03
C ASP A 123 -6.14 -10.84 8.01
N PRO A 124 -5.78 -12.12 8.22
CA PRO A 124 -4.39 -12.52 8.32
C PRO A 124 -3.56 -12.22 7.08
N PHE A 125 -4.14 -12.35 5.88
CA PHE A 125 -3.40 -12.10 4.64
C PHE A 125 -3.11 -10.61 4.48
N VAL A 126 -4.14 -9.76 4.60
CA VAL A 126 -3.98 -8.30 4.50
C VAL A 126 -3.04 -7.79 5.60
N LEU A 127 -3.21 -8.23 6.85
CA LEU A 127 -2.31 -7.86 7.94
C LEU A 127 -0.85 -8.23 7.65
N CYS A 128 -0.58 -9.46 7.21
CA CYS A 128 0.77 -9.86 6.87
C CYS A 128 1.33 -9.02 5.72
N MET A 129 0.57 -8.85 4.65
CA MET A 129 0.99 -8.10 3.46
C MET A 129 1.36 -6.65 3.82
N GLU A 130 0.49 -5.96 4.56
CA GLU A 130 0.72 -4.58 5.01
C GLU A 130 1.86 -4.46 6.05
N SER A 131 2.07 -5.51 6.85
CA SER A 131 3.23 -5.53 7.75
C SER A 131 4.54 -5.62 6.97
N TRP A 132 4.57 -6.43 5.91
CA TRP A 132 5.73 -6.54 5.02
C TRP A 132 5.99 -5.25 4.24
N THR A 133 4.94 -4.58 3.77
CA THR A 133 5.08 -3.28 3.10
C THR A 133 5.63 -2.23 4.06
N ALA A 134 5.09 -2.13 5.28
CA ALA A 134 5.55 -1.17 6.28
C ALA A 134 7.00 -1.41 6.72
N ILE A 135 7.38 -2.66 7.01
CA ILE A 135 8.70 -3.01 7.56
C ILE A 135 9.80 -2.97 6.49
N PHE A 136 9.50 -3.40 5.26
CA PHE A 136 10.50 -3.53 4.20
C PHE A 136 10.31 -2.52 3.07
N TRP A 137 9.14 -2.49 2.44
CA TRP A 137 8.93 -1.65 1.25
C TRP A 137 8.93 -0.16 1.58
N GLY A 138 8.47 0.25 2.75
CA GLY A 138 8.55 1.63 3.23
C GLY A 138 9.99 2.14 3.30
N PRO A 139 10.84 1.56 4.18
CA PRO A 139 12.25 1.94 4.29
C PRO A 139 13.04 1.80 2.99
N LEU A 140 12.82 0.71 2.22
CA LEU A 140 13.53 0.51 0.96
C LEU A 140 13.07 1.48 -0.14
N SER A 141 11.85 2.00 -0.09
CA SER A 141 11.41 3.05 -1.01
C SER A 141 12.17 4.36 -0.75
N PHE A 142 12.33 4.76 0.50
CA PHE A 142 13.18 5.92 0.84
C PHE A 142 14.65 5.70 0.42
N LEU A 143 15.18 4.49 0.64
CA LEU A 143 16.52 4.14 0.16
C LEU A 143 16.59 4.25 -1.37
N THR A 144 15.59 3.74 -2.10
CA THR A 144 15.53 3.84 -3.56
C THR A 144 15.54 5.29 -4.04
N ALA A 145 14.75 6.16 -3.41
CA ALA A 145 14.75 7.59 -3.68
C ALA A 145 16.13 8.24 -3.46
N LEU A 146 16.82 7.87 -2.38
CA LEU A 146 18.19 8.32 -2.11
C LEU A 146 19.18 7.84 -3.18
N LEU A 147 19.11 6.56 -3.56
CA LEU A 147 19.98 5.96 -4.57
C LEU A 147 19.78 6.58 -5.96
N ILE A 148 18.53 6.92 -6.32
CA ILE A 148 18.24 7.66 -7.55
C ILE A 148 18.83 9.07 -7.47
N THR A 149 18.60 9.79 -6.37
CA THR A 149 19.07 11.17 -6.18
C THR A 149 20.59 11.28 -6.24
N THR A 150 21.30 10.28 -5.72
CA THR A 150 22.77 10.21 -5.66
C THR A 150 23.41 9.54 -6.88
N ASN A 151 22.64 9.15 -7.90
CA ASN A 151 23.12 8.41 -9.07
C ASN A 151 23.89 7.12 -8.71
N SER A 152 23.49 6.43 -7.65
CA SER A 152 24.16 5.22 -7.18
C SER A 152 24.04 4.06 -8.18
N PRO A 153 25.10 3.24 -8.38
CA PRO A 153 25.03 2.04 -9.22
C PRO A 153 24.02 1.00 -8.67
N TYR A 154 23.70 1.05 -7.37
CA TYR A 154 22.75 0.16 -6.74
C TYR A 154 21.28 0.58 -6.93
N ARG A 155 21.00 1.72 -7.60
CA ARG A 155 19.62 2.20 -7.78
C ARG A 155 18.72 1.18 -8.47
N HIS A 156 19.21 0.52 -9.53
CA HIS A 156 18.38 -0.36 -10.36
C HIS A 156 18.06 -1.69 -9.68
N PRO A 157 19.03 -2.36 -9.03
CA PRO A 157 18.74 -3.53 -8.19
C PRO A 157 17.70 -3.24 -7.10
N VAL A 158 17.87 -2.17 -6.32
CA VAL A 158 16.96 -1.86 -5.21
C VAL A 158 15.59 -1.41 -5.74
N GLN A 159 15.55 -0.56 -6.78
CA GLN A 159 14.32 -0.18 -7.46
C GLN A 159 13.54 -1.40 -7.95
N ALA A 160 14.21 -2.37 -8.59
CA ALA A 160 13.55 -3.58 -9.09
C ALA A 160 13.02 -4.45 -7.95
N LEU A 161 13.78 -4.60 -6.86
CA LEU A 161 13.37 -5.36 -5.68
C LEU A 161 12.09 -4.80 -5.06
N VAL A 162 12.08 -3.50 -4.73
CA VAL A 162 10.92 -2.82 -4.13
C VAL A 162 9.72 -2.87 -5.07
N SER A 163 9.93 -2.55 -6.35
CA SER A 163 8.85 -2.54 -7.34
C SER A 163 8.23 -3.92 -7.55
N THR A 164 9.04 -4.98 -7.51
CA THR A 164 8.52 -6.35 -7.59
C THR A 164 7.68 -6.68 -6.36
N GLY A 165 8.13 -6.29 -5.17
CA GLY A 165 7.38 -6.47 -3.93
C GLY A 165 6.02 -5.78 -3.94
N GLN A 166 5.97 -4.51 -4.37
CA GLN A 166 4.74 -3.73 -4.51
C GLN A 166 3.76 -4.37 -5.50
N PHE A 167 4.22 -4.65 -6.73
CA PHE A 167 3.41 -5.29 -7.75
C PHE A 167 2.89 -6.66 -7.30
N TYR A 168 3.75 -7.49 -6.72
CA TYR A 168 3.38 -8.84 -6.29
C TYR A 168 2.38 -8.80 -5.12
N GLY A 169 2.61 -7.93 -4.14
CA GLY A 169 1.70 -7.75 -3.01
C GLY A 169 0.30 -7.33 -3.47
N ASP A 170 0.22 -6.39 -4.40
CA ASP A 170 -1.06 -5.87 -4.90
C ASP A 170 -1.81 -6.87 -5.80
N VAL A 171 -1.07 -7.67 -6.60
CA VAL A 171 -1.67 -8.83 -7.30
C VAL A 171 -2.25 -9.83 -6.30
N LEU A 172 -1.54 -10.15 -5.23
CA LEU A 172 -2.07 -11.04 -4.19
C LEU A 172 -3.26 -10.42 -3.46
N TYR A 173 -3.24 -9.12 -3.18
CA TYR A 173 -4.36 -8.38 -2.58
C TYR A 173 -5.64 -8.51 -3.41
N TYR A 174 -5.56 -8.23 -4.72
CA TYR A 174 -6.69 -8.40 -5.62
C TYR A 174 -7.15 -9.83 -5.74
N THR A 175 -6.22 -10.74 -6.02
CA THR A 175 -6.58 -12.13 -6.30
C THR A 175 -7.20 -12.82 -5.09
N THR A 176 -6.74 -12.53 -3.87
CA THR A 176 -7.35 -13.08 -2.65
C THR A 176 -8.76 -12.56 -2.42
N SER A 177 -9.00 -11.26 -2.56
CA SER A 177 -10.35 -10.67 -2.40
C SER A 177 -11.34 -11.20 -3.44
N LEU A 178 -10.92 -11.17 -4.71
CA LEU A 178 -11.75 -11.60 -5.83
C LEU A 178 -11.99 -13.12 -5.79
N PHE A 179 -11.00 -13.91 -5.36
CA PHE A 179 -11.19 -15.35 -5.19
C PHE A 179 -12.26 -15.66 -4.14
N ASP A 180 -12.26 -14.98 -2.99
CA ASP A 180 -13.30 -15.15 -1.98
C ASP A 180 -14.69 -14.78 -2.51
N ASP A 181 -14.80 -13.70 -3.29
CA ASP A 181 -16.06 -13.30 -3.91
C ASP A 181 -16.54 -14.33 -4.93
N PHE A 182 -15.69 -14.74 -5.89
CA PHE A 182 -16.07 -15.67 -6.95
C PHE A 182 -16.36 -17.08 -6.44
N TYR A 183 -15.53 -17.63 -5.56
CA TYR A 183 -15.59 -19.04 -5.18
C TYR A 183 -16.29 -19.30 -3.85
N LYS A 184 -16.24 -18.35 -2.91
CA LYS A 184 -16.89 -18.49 -1.59
C LYS A 184 -18.15 -17.64 -1.45
N GLN A 185 -18.47 -16.82 -2.46
CA GLN A 185 -19.57 -15.85 -2.40
C GLN A 185 -19.44 -14.91 -1.19
N GLN A 186 -18.19 -14.64 -0.79
CA GLN A 186 -17.85 -13.73 0.30
C GLN A 186 -17.24 -12.47 -0.27
N ARG A 187 -18.11 -11.48 -0.45
CA ARG A 187 -17.71 -10.15 -0.87
C ARG A 187 -17.21 -9.33 0.33
N HIS A 188 -16.03 -8.74 0.18
CA HIS A 188 -15.44 -7.85 1.20
C HIS A 188 -15.65 -6.35 0.93
N TYR A 189 -16.14 -5.99 -0.25
CA TYR A 189 -16.35 -4.60 -0.67
C TYR A 189 -17.83 -4.24 -0.70
N ARG A 190 -18.13 -2.96 -0.50
CA ARG A 190 -19.51 -2.46 -0.58
C ARG A 190 -20.11 -2.59 -1.99
N PRO A 191 -21.44 -2.81 -2.12
CA PRO A 191 -22.08 -3.03 -3.41
C PRO A 191 -22.11 -1.79 -4.31
N GLU A 192 -21.96 -0.58 -3.75
CA GLU A 192 -21.93 0.64 -4.54
C GLU A 192 -20.69 0.66 -5.47
N PRO A 193 -20.85 0.89 -6.79
CA PRO A 193 -19.77 0.75 -7.77
C PRO A 193 -18.52 1.59 -7.48
N TYR A 194 -18.70 2.74 -6.81
CA TYR A 194 -17.61 3.65 -6.46
C TYR A 194 -16.56 2.99 -5.56
N TYR A 195 -16.96 2.22 -4.53
CA TYR A 195 -16.01 1.58 -3.62
C TYR A 195 -15.18 0.51 -4.32
N PHE A 196 -15.78 -0.22 -5.26
CA PHE A 196 -15.06 -1.22 -6.03
C PHE A 196 -14.17 -0.58 -7.11
N TRP A 197 -14.74 0.22 -8.02
CA TRP A 197 -13.97 0.69 -9.17
C TRP A 197 -12.97 1.78 -8.83
N PHE A 198 -13.31 2.69 -7.91
CA PHE A 198 -12.43 3.80 -7.58
C PHE A 198 -11.46 3.44 -6.45
N TYR A 199 -11.95 3.04 -5.27
CA TYR A 199 -11.06 2.73 -4.14
C TYR A 199 -10.32 1.42 -4.34
N PHE A 200 -11.03 0.33 -4.65
CA PHE A 200 -10.39 -0.97 -4.77
C PHE A 200 -9.53 -1.05 -6.04
N ILE A 201 -10.07 -0.78 -7.24
CA ILE A 201 -9.32 -0.92 -8.50
C ILE A 201 -8.41 0.29 -8.81
N PHE A 202 -8.95 1.51 -8.90
CA PHE A 202 -8.16 2.64 -9.42
C PHE A 202 -7.03 3.08 -8.48
N MET A 203 -7.30 3.23 -7.18
CA MET A 203 -6.28 3.70 -6.23
C MET A 203 -5.10 2.73 -6.12
N ASN A 204 -5.37 1.42 -6.00
CA ASN A 204 -4.31 0.41 -5.92
C ASN A 204 -3.59 0.21 -7.27
N GLY A 205 -4.28 0.39 -8.41
CA GLY A 205 -3.70 0.20 -9.75
C GLY A 205 -2.41 1.01 -10.03
N ALA A 206 -2.15 2.10 -9.31
CA ALA A 206 -0.87 2.81 -9.37
C ALA A 206 0.33 1.93 -8.94
N TRP A 207 0.15 1.09 -7.90
CA TRP A 207 1.12 0.12 -7.39
C TRP A 207 1.24 -1.15 -8.27
N ILE A 208 0.42 -1.27 -9.31
CA ILE A 208 0.66 -2.23 -10.42
C ILE A 208 1.48 -1.56 -11.52
N VAL A 209 0.98 -0.46 -12.08
CA VAL A 209 1.49 0.08 -13.34
C VAL A 209 2.88 0.68 -13.19
N ILE A 210 3.08 1.54 -12.19
CA ILE A 210 4.36 2.25 -12.00
C ILE A 210 5.46 1.25 -11.61
N PRO A 211 5.24 0.32 -10.67
CA PRO A 211 6.24 -0.70 -10.35
C PRO A 211 6.62 -1.60 -11.53
N LEU A 212 5.67 -1.99 -12.39
CA LEU A 212 6.00 -2.74 -13.63
C LEU A 212 6.92 -1.94 -14.56
N CYS A 213 6.64 -0.64 -14.76
CA CYS A 213 7.53 0.23 -15.51
C CYS A 213 8.94 0.33 -14.87
N CYS A 214 9.00 0.43 -13.54
CA CYS A 214 10.24 0.46 -12.78
C CYS A 214 11.05 -0.83 -12.95
N VAL A 215 10.43 -2.00 -12.84
CA VAL A 215 11.06 -3.31 -13.06
C VAL A 215 11.61 -3.40 -14.48
N PHE A 216 10.78 -3.11 -15.49
CA PHE A 216 11.19 -3.16 -16.89
C PHE A 216 12.38 -2.22 -17.17
N SER A 217 12.33 -1.00 -16.66
CA SER A 217 13.42 -0.01 -16.84
C SER A 217 14.71 -0.47 -16.18
N SER A 218 14.65 -1.05 -14.97
CA SER A 218 15.80 -1.60 -14.25
C SER A 218 16.38 -2.81 -14.96
N MET A 219 15.55 -3.75 -15.43
CA MET A 219 16.01 -4.91 -16.20
C MET A 219 16.77 -4.47 -17.47
N ARG A 220 16.23 -3.49 -18.20
CA ARG A 220 16.89 -2.96 -19.40
C ARG A 220 18.21 -2.28 -19.09
N ALA A 221 18.29 -1.50 -18.00
CA ALA A 221 19.52 -0.84 -17.59
C ALA A 221 20.59 -1.85 -17.15
N THR A 222 20.20 -2.84 -16.35
CA THR A 222 21.07 -3.93 -15.90
C THR A 222 21.59 -4.75 -17.08
N GLY A 223 20.73 -5.17 -18.01
CA GLY A 223 21.14 -5.92 -19.20
C GLY A 223 22.13 -5.15 -20.08
N LYS A 224 21.95 -3.84 -20.24
CA LYS A 224 22.92 -2.98 -20.96
C LYS A 224 24.28 -2.93 -20.25
N ALA A 225 24.28 -2.80 -18.92
CA ALA A 225 25.52 -2.76 -18.14
C ALA A 225 26.32 -4.06 -18.28
N PHE A 226 25.67 -5.22 -18.19
CA PHE A 226 26.32 -6.51 -18.38
C PHE A 226 26.84 -6.71 -19.80
N ALA A 227 26.10 -6.28 -20.83
CA ALA A 227 26.56 -6.36 -22.21
C ALA A 227 27.84 -5.53 -22.46
N VAL A 228 27.96 -4.36 -21.82
CA VAL A 228 29.18 -3.54 -21.88
C VAL A 228 30.33 -4.23 -21.14
N ALA A 229 30.10 -4.74 -19.93
CA ALA A 229 31.11 -5.46 -19.15
C ALA A 229 31.69 -6.66 -19.93
N GLN A 230 30.81 -7.47 -20.54
CA GLN A 230 31.22 -8.63 -21.34
C GLN A 230 32.11 -8.25 -22.54
N LYS A 231 31.79 -7.16 -23.25
CA LYS A 231 32.61 -6.68 -24.37
C LYS A 231 34.00 -6.23 -23.90
N LEU A 232 34.09 -5.55 -22.75
CA LEU A 232 35.35 -5.10 -22.18
C LEU A 232 36.23 -6.30 -21.75
N GLU A 233 35.63 -7.32 -21.14
CA GLU A 233 36.35 -8.55 -20.78
C GLU A 233 36.87 -9.31 -22.01
N GLN A 234 36.07 -9.41 -23.08
CA GLN A 234 36.50 -10.04 -24.33
C GLN A 234 37.61 -9.25 -25.02
N GLY A 235 37.58 -7.91 -24.97
CA GLY A 235 38.65 -7.06 -25.48
C GLY A 235 39.96 -7.25 -24.73
N LYS A 236 39.92 -7.38 -23.40
CA LYS A 236 41.11 -7.65 -22.57
C LYS A 236 41.74 -9.02 -22.83
N LYS A 237 40.95 -10.02 -23.21
CA LYS A 237 41.47 -11.37 -23.56
C LYS A 237 42.12 -11.44 -24.95
N LYS A 238 41.93 -10.41 -25.79
CA LYS A 238 42.48 -10.35 -27.15
C LYS A 238 43.78 -9.54 -27.25
N LEU A 239 44.19 -8.87 -26.16
CA LEU A 239 45.45 -8.16 -26.00
C LEU A 239 46.43 -9.04 -25.24
#